data_AF-A0A3P7FT38-F1
#
_entry.id   AF-A0A3P7FT38-F1
#
_cell.length_a   1.000
_cell.length_b   1.000
_cell.length_c   1.000
_cell.angle_alpha   90.00
_cell.angle_beta   90.00
_cell.angle_gamma   90.00
#
_symmetry.space_group_name_H-M   'P 1'
#
loop_
_entity.id
_entity.type
_entity.pdbx_description
1 polymer ?
#
loop_
_entity_poly.entity_id
_entity_poly.type
_entity_poly.pdbx_seq_one_letter_code
_entity_poly.pdbx_strand_id
1 'polypeptide(L)'
;MSKQGHKTRANLPAGGFLAIGRDVTSTSDTSRSKPQVHKRELPQLSSGVLKKPRLDFSGKIPSSTPSTSSVKRAEVDDSRWRSFCAEIQIEPKQLLASLESAKEKQKPQKAARLICAAVREIIDHRKEIGSWVEEPIMCSALMLFVKMNTSFLLPHEELIEVLCSLLSTNFPTSSPGSAMAPLLLYKLLMRATDWNWRLVESFIDDSLHERQWTDRPSVDGLIVNIITAFGTRIPHESMYTACDLTYPERYRTVAEINRFTKVTDKEQKIDAFVMQMRDICERKGESAPRNLLRTMCTCAGNGNVRLLAARKMDSWLLNGKLQRYAMELLLWIASNIGQGELTEEDSETLSSLLKLRALKSKQINILFNIALKEILNNDKGMISAVAKLLLSNEFSANRFPYNMTMIHSLFSFDNRSASKVIAREIAQMLAAKEEYLRISRTFFREFVRSLLRMDFDFALFTSHLFNAATEDFSVLTIPTFFFKSLIDFCVMLPFLAITPTIREASQQRRSANGNLTQTHIDALQKFYADLRNFFEICTCFFRKHCELCTDNRLFVYSYYRVLYLAPAEYYTGIDQWPVETDVMQYMRVISDV
;
A
#
# COMPACT_ATOMS: atom_id res chain seq x y z
N MET A 1 24.72 -12.01 54.55
CA MET A 1 25.10 -10.72 55.15
C MET A 1 25.42 -9.75 54.03
N SER A 2 24.77 -8.57 54.03
CA SER A 2 25.04 -7.27 53.34
C SER A 2 26.22 -7.16 52.36
N LYS A 3 26.20 -6.44 51.23
CA LYS A 3 25.37 -5.31 50.75
C LYS A 3 25.69 -5.02 49.25
N GLN A 4 24.64 -4.66 48.50
CA GLN A 4 24.51 -3.70 47.37
C GLN A 4 25.69 -3.36 46.42
N GLY A 5 25.38 -3.37 45.10
CA GLY A 5 26.16 -2.68 44.05
C GLY A 5 25.41 -2.56 42.70
N HIS A 6 24.91 -1.35 42.43
CA HIS A 6 24.45 -0.69 41.19
C HIS A 6 24.05 -1.44 39.89
N LYS A 7 22.84 -1.14 39.41
CA LYS A 7 22.40 -1.31 38.01
C LYS A 7 22.60 0.00 37.23
N THR A 8 23.46 -0.02 36.22
CA THR A 8 23.60 1.02 35.20
C THR A 8 22.79 0.61 33.98
N ARG A 9 21.84 1.45 33.57
CA ARG A 9 21.05 1.30 32.33
C ARG A 9 21.94 1.52 31.12
N ALA A 10 21.94 0.58 30.18
CA ALA A 10 22.45 0.78 28.82
C ALA A 10 21.32 0.50 27.82
N ASN A 11 21.10 1.48 26.95
CA ASN A 11 20.10 1.55 25.90
C ASN A 11 20.35 0.49 24.81
N LEU A 12 19.29 -0.19 24.33
CA LEU A 12 19.27 -0.91 23.05
C LEU A 12 17.86 -0.81 22.40
N PRO A 13 17.78 -0.88 21.06
CA PRO A 13 16.84 -0.12 20.23
C PRO A 13 15.48 -0.80 19.97
N ALA A 14 14.54 0.01 19.48
CA ALA A 14 13.12 -0.26 19.29
C ALA A 14 12.79 -1.54 18.49
N GLY A 15 11.81 -2.30 18.98
CA GLY A 15 11.24 -3.49 18.32
C GLY A 15 11.02 -4.70 19.25
N GLY A 16 10.60 -4.51 20.51
CA GLY A 16 10.49 -5.58 21.51
C GLY A 16 9.06 -6.01 21.81
N PHE A 17 8.68 -7.21 21.39
CA PHE A 17 7.42 -7.91 21.69
C PHE A 17 7.24 -8.20 23.19
N LEU A 18 6.01 -8.03 23.69
CA LEU A 18 5.55 -8.58 24.96
C LEU A 18 4.04 -8.90 24.87
N ALA A 19 3.69 -10.19 24.86
CA ALA A 19 2.46 -10.71 25.48
C ALA A 19 2.57 -12.23 25.66
N ILE A 20 3.03 -12.65 26.85
CA ILE A 20 2.88 -14.01 27.38
C ILE A 20 1.82 -13.93 28.49
N GLY A 21 0.77 -14.73 28.41
CA GLY A 21 -0.13 -15.06 29.54
C GLY A 21 -0.58 -16.51 29.37
N ARG A 22 0.09 -17.47 30.02
CA ARG A 22 -0.12 -18.06 31.37
C ARG A 22 -1.33 -18.99 31.48
N ASP A 23 -0.98 -20.23 31.81
CA ASP A 23 -1.83 -21.40 32.04
C ASP A 23 -2.88 -21.22 33.14
N VAL A 24 -4.03 -21.88 32.94
CA VAL A 24 -4.92 -22.28 34.03
C VAL A 24 -5.28 -23.75 33.83
N THR A 25 -4.80 -24.57 34.77
CA THR A 25 -5.21 -25.94 35.05
C THR A 25 -6.48 -25.95 35.91
N SER A 26 -7.50 -26.72 35.53
CA SER A 26 -8.37 -27.42 36.48
C SER A 26 -9.08 -28.60 35.81
N THR A 27 -9.43 -29.56 36.65
CA THR A 27 -9.58 -30.99 36.41
C THR A 27 -11.02 -31.45 36.16
N SER A 28 -11.11 -32.72 35.75
CA SER A 28 -12.16 -33.73 36.02
C SER A 28 -13.45 -33.79 35.17
N ASP A 29 -13.60 -34.99 34.59
CA ASP A 29 -14.80 -35.83 34.48
C ASP A 29 -15.66 -35.88 33.19
N THR A 30 -15.30 -36.88 32.38
CA THR A 30 -16.14 -37.97 31.84
C THR A 30 -17.61 -37.70 31.46
N SER A 31 -17.89 -37.80 30.15
CA SER A 31 -18.82 -38.78 29.52
C SER A 31 -19.17 -38.32 28.09
N ARG A 32 -18.66 -38.99 27.06
CA ARG A 32 -19.32 -40.06 26.27
C ARG A 32 -20.57 -39.60 25.50
N SER A 33 -20.40 -39.20 24.23
CA SER A 33 -21.07 -39.80 23.07
C SER A 33 -20.70 -39.10 21.74
N LYS A 34 -20.18 -39.89 20.81
CA LYS A 34 -20.07 -39.66 19.35
C LYS A 34 -21.50 -39.72 18.72
N PRO A 35 -21.79 -39.27 17.48
CA PRO A 35 -20.97 -39.60 16.30
C PRO A 35 -20.95 -38.60 15.11
N GLN A 36 -20.03 -38.91 14.19
CA GLN A 36 -20.05 -38.75 12.72
C GLN A 36 -20.54 -37.42 12.10
N VAL A 37 -19.75 -36.87 11.16
CA VAL A 37 -20.20 -36.48 9.80
C VAL A 37 -19.05 -35.87 9.00
N HIS A 38 -18.69 -36.59 7.93
CA HIS A 38 -18.21 -36.13 6.62
C HIS A 38 -16.86 -35.39 6.44
N LYS A 39 -15.88 -36.23 6.07
CA LYS A 39 -14.87 -36.03 5.03
C LYS A 39 -15.47 -35.26 3.84
N ARG A 40 -14.92 -34.09 3.48
CA ARG A 40 -15.19 -33.44 2.19
C ARG A 40 -13.91 -32.96 1.54
N GLU A 41 -13.75 -33.44 0.33
CA GLU A 41 -12.60 -33.32 -0.56
C GLU A 41 -12.46 -31.92 -1.14
N LEU A 42 -11.24 -31.62 -1.61
CA LEU A 42 -10.95 -30.51 -2.52
C LEU A 42 -11.86 -30.62 -3.76
N PRO A 43 -12.53 -29.54 -4.20
CA PRO A 43 -13.04 -29.50 -5.56
C PRO A 43 -11.92 -29.07 -6.50
N GLN A 44 -11.54 -30.00 -7.37
CA GLN A 44 -10.83 -29.74 -8.61
C GLN A 44 -11.57 -28.69 -9.46
N LEU A 45 -10.74 -27.95 -10.19
CA LEU A 45 -11.09 -27.09 -11.31
C LEU A 45 -12.16 -27.70 -12.21
N SER A 46 -13.28 -27.00 -12.39
CA SER A 46 -14.12 -27.16 -13.57
C SER A 46 -14.62 -25.79 -14.02
N SER A 47 -14.46 -25.59 -15.33
CA SER A 47 -14.84 -24.44 -16.13
C SER A 47 -16.34 -24.14 -16.02
N GLY A 48 -16.66 -22.97 -15.47
CA GLY A 48 -18.01 -22.42 -15.43
C GLY A 48 -18.00 -20.96 -15.85
N VAL A 49 -18.35 -20.72 -17.12
CA VAL A 49 -18.61 -19.39 -17.69
C VAL A 49 -19.72 -18.72 -16.88
N LEU A 50 -19.34 -17.80 -15.99
CA LEU A 50 -20.30 -16.99 -15.22
C LEU A 50 -20.26 -15.55 -15.75
N LYS A 51 -21.45 -15.12 -16.16
CA LYS A 51 -21.79 -13.96 -16.97
C LYS A 51 -21.25 -12.66 -16.36
N LYS A 52 -20.49 -11.89 -17.16
CA LYS A 52 -20.19 -10.47 -16.93
C LYS A 52 -21.49 -9.72 -16.58
N PRO A 53 -21.57 -9.01 -15.45
CA PRO A 53 -22.50 -7.90 -15.34
C PRO A 53 -21.93 -6.77 -16.22
N ARG A 54 -22.41 -6.67 -17.46
CA ARG A 54 -22.30 -5.44 -18.25
C ARG A 54 -23.20 -4.41 -17.57
N LEU A 55 -22.61 -3.43 -16.89
CA LEU A 55 -23.29 -2.21 -16.51
C LEU A 55 -22.88 -1.13 -17.50
N ASP A 56 -23.81 -0.78 -18.37
CA ASP A 56 -23.72 0.34 -19.31
C ASP A 56 -23.48 1.66 -18.54
N PHE A 57 -22.44 2.40 -18.93
CA PHE A 57 -22.18 3.77 -18.46
C PHE A 57 -22.80 4.85 -19.38
N SER A 58 -23.78 4.46 -20.21
CA SER A 58 -24.55 5.40 -21.04
C SER A 58 -26.03 5.30 -20.64
N GLY A 59 -26.41 6.04 -19.60
CA GLY A 59 -27.76 5.99 -19.03
C GLY A 59 -28.09 7.25 -18.27
N LYS A 60 -29.07 7.99 -18.79
CA LYS A 60 -29.57 9.29 -18.35
C LYS A 60 -29.74 9.40 -16.82
N ILE A 61 -29.26 10.51 -16.28
CA ILE A 61 -29.46 11.01 -14.91
C ILE A 61 -30.96 10.97 -14.56
N PRO A 62 -31.39 10.21 -13.54
CA PRO A 62 -32.62 10.52 -12.83
C PRO A 62 -32.30 11.49 -11.69
N SER A 63 -33.07 12.56 -11.61
CA SER A 63 -33.07 13.61 -10.59
C SER A 63 -32.72 13.12 -9.18
N SER A 64 -31.69 13.73 -8.61
CA SER A 64 -31.21 13.59 -7.24
C SER A 64 -32.26 13.98 -6.19
N THR A 65 -32.56 13.07 -5.26
CA THR A 65 -32.93 13.45 -3.90
C THR A 65 -31.71 14.08 -3.22
N PRO A 66 -31.84 15.22 -2.52
CA PRO A 66 -30.70 15.89 -1.90
C PRO A 66 -30.27 15.08 -0.67
N SER A 67 -29.22 14.28 -0.80
CA SER A 67 -28.48 13.83 0.37
C SER A 67 -27.68 15.02 0.89
N THR A 68 -28.26 15.76 1.83
CA THR A 68 -27.62 16.86 2.55
C THR A 68 -26.31 16.39 3.17
N SER A 69 -25.19 16.71 2.53
CA SER A 69 -23.87 16.63 3.15
C SER A 69 -23.80 17.69 4.24
N SER A 70 -23.93 17.28 5.49
CA SER A 70 -23.85 18.15 6.69
C SER A 70 -22.42 18.66 6.98
N VAL A 71 -21.57 18.78 5.96
CA VAL A 71 -20.24 19.39 6.07
C VAL A 71 -20.43 20.85 5.71
N LYS A 72 -20.17 21.75 6.66
CA LYS A 72 -20.19 23.20 6.39
C LYS A 72 -19.04 23.50 5.43
N ARG A 73 -19.35 24.18 4.31
CA ARG A 73 -18.31 24.77 3.45
C ARG A 73 -17.53 25.81 4.24
N ALA A 74 -16.24 25.95 3.93
CA ALA A 74 -15.42 26.98 4.54
C ALA A 74 -15.93 28.37 4.12
N GLU A 75 -16.03 29.29 5.07
CA GLU A 75 -16.30 30.70 4.74
C GLU A 75 -15.09 31.28 4.01
N VAL A 76 -15.34 31.93 2.88
CA VAL A 76 -14.31 32.51 2.02
C VAL A 76 -14.19 33.99 2.35
N ASP A 77 -12.99 34.43 2.74
CA ASP A 77 -12.71 35.86 2.89
C ASP A 77 -12.66 36.51 1.50
N ASP A 78 -13.70 37.29 1.20
CA ASP A 78 -13.86 38.02 -0.05
C ASP A 78 -13.44 39.50 0.06
N SER A 79 -12.96 39.95 1.23
CA SER A 79 -12.80 41.37 1.55
C SER A 79 -11.85 42.10 0.58
N ARG A 80 -10.70 41.49 0.27
CA ARG A 80 -9.67 42.07 -0.59
C ARG A 80 -10.19 42.34 -2.00
N TRP A 81 -10.64 41.32 -2.73
CA TRP A 81 -11.08 41.51 -4.12
C TRP A 81 -12.38 42.33 -4.22
N ARG A 82 -13.27 42.27 -3.22
CA ARG A 82 -14.46 43.12 -3.17
C ARG A 82 -14.09 44.60 -2.98
N SER A 83 -13.12 44.90 -2.13
CA SER A 83 -12.60 46.27 -1.96
C SER A 83 -11.95 46.79 -3.25
N PHE A 84 -11.24 45.93 -3.98
CA PHE A 84 -10.57 46.27 -5.22
C PHE A 84 -11.55 46.73 -6.33
N CYS A 85 -12.77 46.19 -6.37
CA CYS A 85 -13.78 46.53 -7.36
C CYS A 85 -14.98 47.33 -6.82
N ALA A 86 -14.95 47.79 -5.57
CA ALA A 86 -16.10 48.35 -4.86
C ALA A 86 -16.85 49.45 -5.64
N GLU A 87 -16.11 50.42 -6.19
CA GLU A 87 -16.65 51.61 -6.87
C GLU A 87 -17.02 51.38 -8.34
N ILE A 88 -16.85 50.16 -8.86
CA ILE A 88 -17.10 49.87 -10.28
C ILE A 88 -18.53 49.35 -10.43
N GLN A 89 -19.30 50.01 -11.29
CA GLN A 89 -20.59 49.53 -11.78
C GLN A 89 -20.42 48.96 -13.19
N ILE A 90 -21.12 47.87 -13.47
CA ILE A 90 -21.06 47.17 -14.76
C ILE A 90 -22.39 47.30 -15.46
N GLU A 91 -22.35 47.72 -16.73
CA GLU A 91 -23.47 47.55 -17.65
C GLU A 91 -23.21 46.30 -18.50
N PRO A 92 -23.96 45.19 -18.32
CA PRO A 92 -23.63 43.88 -18.90
C PRO A 92 -23.44 43.89 -20.42
N LYS A 93 -24.22 44.71 -21.14
CA LYS A 93 -24.14 44.86 -22.60
C LYS A 93 -22.89 45.63 -23.07
N GLN A 94 -22.32 46.49 -22.23
CA GLN A 94 -21.14 47.31 -22.56
C GLN A 94 -19.83 46.77 -21.97
N LEU A 95 -19.89 45.66 -21.22
CA LEU A 95 -18.74 45.09 -20.53
C LEU A 95 -17.58 44.78 -21.48
N LEU A 96 -17.84 44.10 -22.60
CA LEU A 96 -16.79 43.73 -23.56
C LEU A 96 -16.11 44.98 -24.16
N ALA A 97 -16.90 45.96 -24.60
CA ALA A 97 -16.39 47.21 -25.14
C ALA A 97 -15.56 47.99 -24.09
N SER A 98 -15.99 47.96 -22.84
CA SER A 98 -15.27 48.59 -21.72
C SER A 98 -13.92 47.92 -21.44
N LEU A 99 -13.87 46.58 -21.51
CA LEU A 99 -12.64 45.79 -21.38
C LEU A 99 -11.69 46.03 -22.56
N GLU A 100 -12.20 46.04 -23.79
CA GLU A 100 -11.44 46.33 -25.00
C GLU A 100 -10.85 47.74 -24.97
N SER A 101 -11.64 48.74 -24.56
CA SER A 101 -11.13 50.11 -24.37
C SER A 101 -10.08 50.19 -23.27
N ALA A 102 -10.20 49.42 -22.19
CA ALA A 102 -9.17 49.35 -21.15
C ALA A 102 -7.87 48.72 -21.67
N LYS A 103 -7.96 47.69 -22.52
CA LYS A 103 -6.81 47.08 -23.20
C LYS A 103 -6.15 48.05 -24.17
N GLU A 104 -6.94 48.69 -25.04
CA GLU A 104 -6.44 49.67 -26.02
C GLU A 104 -5.68 50.81 -25.34
N LYS A 105 -6.21 51.30 -24.20
CA LYS A 105 -5.58 52.34 -23.38
C LYS A 105 -4.46 51.83 -22.46
N GLN A 106 -4.08 50.55 -22.56
CA GLN A 106 -3.04 49.90 -21.73
C GLN A 106 -3.27 50.08 -20.23
N LYS A 107 -4.51 49.91 -19.77
CA LYS A 107 -4.91 50.02 -18.36
C LYS A 107 -5.28 48.64 -17.77
N PRO A 108 -4.29 47.77 -17.46
CA PRO A 108 -4.54 46.40 -16.98
C PRO A 108 -5.31 46.39 -15.65
N GLN A 109 -4.98 47.28 -14.72
CA GLN A 109 -5.71 47.39 -13.45
C GLN A 109 -7.18 47.76 -13.65
N LYS A 110 -7.49 48.64 -14.63
CA LYS A 110 -8.88 48.98 -14.95
C LYS A 110 -9.62 47.77 -15.50
N ALA A 111 -9.00 47.02 -16.41
CA ALA A 111 -9.58 45.78 -16.93
C ALA A 111 -9.79 44.74 -15.82
N ALA A 112 -8.83 44.59 -14.90
CA ALA A 112 -8.95 43.68 -13.78
C ALA A 112 -10.11 44.06 -12.83
N ARG A 113 -10.24 45.35 -12.47
CA ARG A 113 -11.36 45.84 -11.65
C ARG A 113 -12.72 45.62 -12.32
N LEU A 114 -12.81 45.80 -13.64
CA LEU A 114 -14.03 45.51 -14.42
C LEU A 114 -14.39 44.02 -14.38
N ILE A 115 -13.41 43.12 -14.52
CA ILE A 115 -13.62 41.68 -14.42
C ILE A 115 -14.09 41.29 -13.00
N CYS A 116 -13.42 41.78 -11.96
CA CYS A 116 -13.82 41.51 -10.57
C CYS A 116 -15.25 42.02 -10.30
N ALA A 117 -15.60 43.22 -10.76
CA ALA A 117 -16.94 43.76 -10.61
C ALA A 117 -17.98 42.92 -11.37
N ALA A 118 -17.69 42.47 -12.60
CA ALA A 118 -18.61 41.61 -13.34
C ALA A 118 -18.86 40.28 -12.62
N VAL A 119 -17.82 39.66 -12.04
CA VAL A 119 -18.00 38.44 -11.24
C VAL A 119 -18.74 38.72 -9.93
N ARG A 120 -18.52 39.88 -9.29
CA ARG A 120 -19.31 40.34 -8.14
C ARG A 120 -20.81 40.34 -8.48
N GLU A 121 -21.19 40.99 -9.58
CA GLU A 121 -22.59 41.05 -10.02
C GLU A 121 -23.16 39.64 -10.26
N ILE A 122 -22.39 38.72 -10.86
CA ILE A 122 -22.81 37.31 -11.06
C ILE A 122 -23.10 36.64 -9.72
N ILE A 123 -22.19 36.75 -8.76
CA ILE A 123 -22.32 36.13 -7.44
C ILE A 123 -23.54 36.70 -6.70
N ASP A 124 -23.66 38.02 -6.65
CA ASP A 124 -24.66 38.70 -5.84
C ASP A 124 -26.07 38.51 -6.42
N HIS A 125 -26.28 38.70 -7.74
CA HIS A 125 -27.58 38.44 -8.38
C HIS A 125 -28.03 36.98 -8.27
N ARG A 126 -27.09 36.02 -8.36
CA ARG A 126 -27.42 34.60 -8.22
C ARG A 126 -27.75 34.22 -6.78
N LYS A 127 -27.14 34.87 -5.78
CA LYS A 127 -27.50 34.68 -4.36
C LYS A 127 -28.90 35.23 -4.07
N GLU A 128 -29.27 36.35 -4.69
CA GLU A 128 -30.56 37.02 -4.45
C GLU A 128 -31.73 36.39 -5.22
N ILE A 129 -31.57 36.15 -6.53
CA ILE A 129 -32.68 35.82 -7.44
C ILE A 129 -32.58 34.35 -7.94
N GLY A 130 -31.43 33.70 -7.75
CA GLY A 130 -31.20 32.31 -8.16
C GLY A 130 -30.94 32.11 -9.66
N SER A 131 -31.48 32.97 -10.53
CA SER A 131 -31.27 32.99 -11.99
C SER A 131 -31.18 34.43 -12.50
N TRP A 132 -30.30 34.68 -13.47
CA TRP A 132 -30.10 36.02 -14.02
C TRP A 132 -29.89 35.99 -15.53
N VAL A 133 -30.75 36.72 -16.25
CA VAL A 133 -30.82 36.71 -17.73
C VAL A 133 -29.57 37.31 -18.37
N GLU A 134 -28.88 38.24 -17.70
CA GLU A 134 -27.68 38.91 -18.24
C GLU A 134 -26.37 38.17 -17.90
N GLU A 135 -26.41 37.11 -17.10
CA GLU A 135 -25.20 36.34 -16.79
C GLU A 135 -24.52 35.75 -18.04
N PRO A 136 -25.23 35.15 -19.01
CA PRO A 136 -24.59 34.57 -20.19
C PRO A 136 -23.81 35.58 -21.04
N ILE A 137 -24.32 36.82 -21.18
CA ILE A 137 -23.63 37.87 -21.95
C ILE A 137 -22.36 38.31 -21.24
N MET A 138 -22.40 38.46 -19.91
CA MET A 138 -21.20 38.77 -19.15
C MET A 138 -20.18 37.64 -19.15
N CYS A 139 -20.62 36.39 -18.96
CA CYS A 139 -19.72 35.23 -19.04
C CYS A 139 -19.06 35.13 -20.42
N SER A 140 -19.80 35.43 -21.49
CA SER A 140 -19.26 35.46 -22.86
C SER A 140 -18.22 36.56 -23.03
N ALA A 141 -18.50 37.77 -22.55
CA ALA A 141 -17.57 38.89 -22.58
C ALA A 141 -16.27 38.57 -21.82
N LEU A 142 -16.38 38.02 -20.61
CA LEU A 142 -15.25 37.61 -19.79
C LEU A 142 -14.43 36.49 -20.45
N MET A 143 -15.10 35.46 -20.98
CA MET A 143 -14.44 34.36 -21.69
C MET A 143 -13.63 34.83 -22.90
N LEU A 144 -14.23 35.67 -23.75
CA LEU A 144 -13.56 36.21 -24.94
C LEU A 144 -12.36 37.07 -24.56
N PHE A 145 -12.56 38.03 -23.65
CA PHE A 145 -11.52 38.99 -23.30
C PHE A 145 -10.37 38.32 -22.55
N VAL A 146 -10.63 37.53 -21.51
CA VAL A 146 -9.57 36.94 -20.69
C VAL A 146 -8.73 35.95 -21.50
N LYS A 147 -9.36 35.12 -22.33
CA LYS A 147 -8.66 34.12 -23.17
C LYS A 147 -7.65 34.76 -24.12
N MET A 148 -7.94 35.95 -24.64
CA MET A 148 -7.08 36.67 -25.59
C MET A 148 -6.01 37.54 -24.92
N ASN A 149 -6.10 37.78 -23.61
CA ASN A 149 -5.36 38.82 -22.90
C ASN A 149 -4.70 38.32 -21.61
N THR A 150 -4.35 37.04 -21.52
CA THR A 150 -3.85 36.43 -20.28
C THR A 150 -2.59 37.12 -19.74
N SER A 151 -1.62 37.44 -20.60
CA SER A 151 -0.38 38.14 -20.20
C SER A 151 -0.63 39.57 -19.69
N PHE A 152 -1.66 40.24 -20.22
CA PHE A 152 -2.05 41.59 -19.80
C PHE A 152 -2.72 41.59 -18.41
N LEU A 153 -3.36 40.48 -18.04
CA LEU A 153 -4.13 40.35 -16.80
C LEU A 153 -3.35 39.66 -15.66
N LEU A 154 -2.36 38.84 -15.99
CA LEU A 154 -1.63 37.98 -15.05
C LEU A 154 -1.12 38.66 -13.76
N PRO A 155 -0.64 39.92 -13.77
CA PRO A 155 -0.13 40.56 -12.56
C PRO A 155 -1.17 40.81 -11.45
N HIS A 156 -2.48 40.65 -11.72
CA HIS A 156 -3.55 40.99 -10.79
C HIS A 156 -4.08 39.75 -10.05
N GLU A 157 -3.57 39.51 -8.85
CA GLU A 157 -3.96 38.35 -8.00
C GLU A 157 -5.44 38.35 -7.63
N GLU A 158 -6.08 39.53 -7.56
CA GLU A 158 -7.50 39.68 -7.25
C GLU A 158 -8.38 38.95 -8.28
N LEU A 159 -7.89 38.76 -9.51
CA LEU A 159 -8.57 37.96 -10.54
C LEU A 159 -8.61 36.47 -10.19
N ILE A 160 -7.56 35.97 -9.54
CA ILE A 160 -7.52 34.57 -9.10
C ILE A 160 -8.48 34.40 -7.93
N GLU A 161 -8.42 35.31 -6.96
CA GLU A 161 -9.29 35.32 -5.78
C GLU A 161 -10.77 35.35 -6.18
N VAL A 162 -11.18 36.29 -7.03
CA VAL A 162 -12.59 36.44 -7.43
C VAL A 162 -13.11 35.24 -8.21
N LEU A 163 -12.29 34.63 -9.07
CA LEU A 163 -12.67 33.43 -9.82
C LEU A 163 -12.76 32.20 -8.89
N CYS A 164 -11.89 32.09 -7.90
CA CYS A 164 -11.99 31.07 -6.85
C CYS A 164 -13.25 31.26 -5.98
N SER A 165 -13.63 32.50 -5.64
CA SER A 165 -14.87 32.79 -4.92
C SER A 165 -16.11 32.41 -5.74
N LEU A 166 -16.08 32.62 -7.05
CA LEU A 166 -17.14 32.14 -7.96
C LEU A 166 -17.25 30.61 -7.97
N LEU A 167 -16.12 29.88 -7.90
CA LEU A 167 -16.10 28.41 -7.80
C LEU A 167 -16.66 27.90 -6.48
N SER A 168 -16.37 28.58 -5.37
CA SER A 168 -16.82 28.18 -4.03
C SER A 168 -18.29 28.57 -3.73
N THR A 169 -18.87 29.48 -4.51
CA THR A 169 -20.24 29.93 -4.34
C THR A 169 -21.22 28.81 -4.69
N ASN A 170 -22.10 28.46 -3.74
CA ASN A 170 -23.11 27.43 -3.96
C ASN A 170 -24.36 28.01 -4.63
N PHE A 171 -24.46 27.86 -5.95
CA PHE A 171 -25.64 28.32 -6.68
C PHE A 171 -26.79 27.29 -6.62
N PRO A 172 -28.06 27.73 -6.44
CA PRO A 172 -29.22 26.84 -6.44
C PRO A 172 -29.43 26.11 -7.77
N THR A 173 -28.99 26.72 -8.87
CA THR A 173 -29.12 26.19 -10.23
C THR A 173 -27.79 26.31 -10.98
N SER A 174 -27.65 25.58 -12.09
CA SER A 174 -26.43 25.63 -12.90
C SER A 174 -26.15 27.06 -13.39
N SER A 175 -24.97 27.57 -13.05
CA SER A 175 -24.48 28.87 -13.46
C SER A 175 -23.47 28.71 -14.61
N PRO A 176 -23.63 29.40 -15.75
CA PRO A 176 -22.57 29.55 -16.74
C PRO A 176 -21.26 30.05 -16.13
N GLY A 177 -21.34 30.91 -15.11
CA GLY A 177 -20.19 31.38 -14.33
C GLY A 177 -19.37 30.24 -13.71
N SER A 178 -20.01 29.25 -13.09
CA SER A 178 -19.29 28.10 -12.50
C SER A 178 -18.60 27.20 -13.54
N ALA A 179 -19.11 27.19 -14.77
CA ALA A 179 -18.46 26.51 -15.90
C ALA A 179 -17.26 27.28 -16.47
N MET A 180 -17.39 28.60 -16.52
CA MET A 180 -16.41 29.53 -17.04
C MET A 180 -15.20 29.68 -16.11
N ALA A 181 -15.44 29.84 -14.80
CA ALA A 181 -14.42 30.18 -13.82
C ALA A 181 -13.16 29.28 -13.86
N PRO A 182 -13.27 27.93 -13.85
CA PRO A 182 -12.08 27.08 -13.85
C PRO A 182 -11.35 27.11 -15.21
N LEU A 183 -12.07 27.35 -16.32
CA LEU A 183 -11.46 27.55 -17.63
C LEU A 183 -10.64 28.84 -17.68
N LEU A 184 -11.18 29.92 -17.13
CA LEU A 184 -10.48 31.20 -17.04
C LEU A 184 -9.26 31.11 -16.13
N LEU A 185 -9.39 30.47 -14.96
CA LEU A 185 -8.28 30.22 -14.05
C LEU A 185 -7.15 29.46 -14.75
N TYR A 186 -7.47 28.35 -15.43
CA TYR A 186 -6.47 27.59 -16.17
C TYR A 186 -5.80 28.43 -17.26
N LYS A 187 -6.56 29.22 -18.02
CA LYS A 187 -6.01 30.06 -19.09
C LYS A 187 -5.14 31.19 -18.57
N LEU A 188 -5.52 31.84 -17.48
CA LEU A 188 -4.70 32.86 -16.82
C LEU A 188 -3.39 32.26 -16.33
N LEU A 189 -3.45 31.08 -15.70
CA LEU A 189 -2.34 30.54 -14.91
C LEU A 189 -1.43 29.56 -15.65
N MET A 190 -1.83 29.02 -16.81
CA MET A 190 -1.08 27.94 -17.49
C MET A 190 0.40 28.26 -17.77
N ARG A 191 0.75 29.55 -17.94
CA ARG A 191 2.14 30.00 -18.16
C ARG A 191 2.86 30.45 -16.88
N ALA A 192 2.15 30.58 -15.76
CA ALA A 192 2.72 31.02 -14.49
C ALA A 192 3.36 29.85 -13.75
N THR A 193 4.57 30.05 -13.22
CA THR A 193 5.29 29.02 -12.47
C THR A 193 4.73 28.81 -11.06
N ASP A 194 4.17 29.86 -10.47
CA ASP A 194 3.71 29.89 -9.09
C ASP A 194 2.21 30.16 -9.06
N TRP A 195 1.45 29.23 -8.49
CA TRP A 195 -0.01 29.27 -8.43
C TRP A 195 -0.49 29.62 -7.03
N ASN A 196 -1.59 30.38 -6.96
CA ASN A 196 -2.17 30.79 -5.69
C ASN A 196 -2.78 29.59 -4.95
N TRP A 197 -2.46 29.45 -3.66
CA TRP A 197 -2.95 28.38 -2.79
C TRP A 197 -4.49 28.29 -2.72
N ARG A 198 -5.19 29.41 -2.93
CA ARG A 198 -6.66 29.46 -2.98
C ARG A 198 -7.26 28.44 -3.95
N LEU A 199 -6.55 28.08 -5.02
CA LEU A 199 -6.97 27.04 -5.97
C LEU A 199 -7.09 25.67 -5.31
N VAL A 200 -6.16 25.34 -4.40
CA VAL A 200 -6.15 24.08 -3.65
C VAL A 200 -7.31 24.07 -2.65
N GLU A 201 -7.57 25.19 -1.97
CA GLU A 201 -8.70 25.34 -1.05
C GLU A 201 -10.04 25.18 -1.77
N SER A 202 -10.24 25.88 -2.90
CA SER A 202 -11.45 25.72 -3.72
C SER A 202 -11.60 24.31 -4.30
N PHE A 203 -10.50 23.65 -4.65
CA PHE A 203 -10.51 22.25 -5.08
C PHE A 203 -10.93 21.31 -3.97
N ILE A 204 -10.33 21.42 -2.77
CA ILE A 204 -10.66 20.57 -1.63
C ILE A 204 -12.12 20.76 -1.23
N ASP A 205 -12.60 22.00 -1.16
CA ASP A 205 -14.01 22.30 -0.86
C ASP A 205 -14.94 21.63 -1.89
N ASP A 206 -14.77 21.86 -3.19
CA ASP A 206 -15.64 21.24 -4.19
C ASP A 206 -15.54 19.70 -4.20
N SER A 207 -14.31 19.17 -4.07
CA SER A 207 -14.04 17.74 -4.16
C SER A 207 -14.65 16.93 -3.01
N LEU A 208 -14.74 17.52 -1.81
CA LEU A 208 -15.35 16.89 -0.64
C LEU A 208 -16.88 17.01 -0.62
N HIS A 209 -17.45 17.98 -1.33
CA HIS A 209 -18.88 18.27 -1.35
C HIS A 209 -19.55 17.80 -2.65
N GLU A 210 -20.04 18.72 -3.50
CA GLU A 210 -20.93 18.43 -4.64
C GLU A 210 -20.17 18.09 -5.94
N ARG A 211 -18.84 18.29 -5.98
CA ARG A 211 -18.00 18.06 -7.18
C ARG A 211 -18.52 18.77 -8.44
N GLN A 212 -18.96 20.02 -8.28
CA GLN A 212 -19.63 20.81 -9.32
C GLN A 212 -18.73 21.11 -10.52
N TRP A 213 -17.43 21.28 -10.28
CA TRP A 213 -16.47 21.65 -11.32
C TRP A 213 -15.27 20.69 -11.39
N THR A 214 -14.86 20.08 -10.28
CA THR A 214 -13.67 19.22 -10.22
C THR A 214 -13.74 17.98 -11.10
N ASP A 215 -14.94 17.49 -11.42
CA ASP A 215 -15.14 16.31 -12.26
C ASP A 215 -15.31 16.63 -13.76
N ARG A 216 -15.38 17.92 -14.15
CA ARG A 216 -15.62 18.29 -15.55
C ARG A 216 -14.39 17.98 -16.42
N PRO A 217 -14.54 17.29 -17.57
CA PRO A 217 -13.41 16.99 -18.46
C PRO A 217 -12.68 18.25 -18.97
N SER A 218 -13.41 19.37 -19.10
CA SER A 218 -12.85 20.62 -19.60
C SER A 218 -11.83 21.28 -18.66
N VAL A 219 -11.73 20.82 -17.41
CA VAL A 219 -10.82 21.37 -16.39
C VAL A 219 -9.66 20.44 -16.07
N ASP A 220 -9.46 19.36 -16.83
CA ASP A 220 -8.44 18.34 -16.53
C ASP A 220 -7.04 18.93 -16.38
N GLY A 221 -6.66 19.83 -17.29
CA GLY A 221 -5.41 20.56 -17.20
C GLY A 221 -5.25 21.36 -15.89
N LEU A 222 -6.33 21.94 -15.35
CA LEU A 222 -6.29 22.64 -14.07
C LEU A 222 -6.09 21.65 -12.90
N ILE A 223 -6.88 20.57 -12.89
CA ILE A 223 -6.89 19.58 -11.81
C ILE A 223 -5.55 18.87 -11.69
N VAL A 224 -4.96 18.42 -12.80
CA VAL A 224 -3.66 17.74 -12.76
C VAL A 224 -2.57 18.66 -12.21
N ASN A 225 -2.62 19.96 -12.49
CA ASN A 225 -1.70 20.93 -11.89
C ASN A 225 -1.97 21.13 -10.39
N ILE A 226 -3.24 21.20 -9.95
CA ILE A 226 -3.61 21.30 -8.52
C ILE A 226 -3.11 20.08 -7.73
N ILE A 227 -3.21 18.86 -8.28
CA ILE A 227 -2.77 17.63 -7.61
C ILE A 227 -1.28 17.69 -7.23
N THR A 228 -0.45 18.40 -8.00
CA THR A 228 0.99 18.57 -7.70
C THR A 228 1.23 19.23 -6.32
N ALA A 229 0.26 19.98 -5.79
CA ALA A 229 0.32 20.52 -4.42
C ALA A 229 0.57 19.42 -3.38
N PHE A 230 0.02 18.22 -3.56
CA PHE A 230 0.09 17.13 -2.59
C PHE A 230 1.28 16.18 -2.81
N GLY A 231 2.05 16.36 -3.88
CA GLY A 231 3.15 15.43 -4.24
C GLY A 231 2.67 14.04 -4.65
N THR A 232 1.39 13.89 -4.97
CA THR A 232 0.78 12.58 -5.27
C THR A 232 1.25 12.04 -6.61
N ARG A 233 1.79 10.81 -6.62
CA ARG A 233 2.03 10.02 -7.83
C ARG A 233 0.73 9.35 -8.27
N ILE A 234 0.44 9.47 -9.56
CA ILE A 234 -0.75 8.89 -10.19
C ILE A 234 -0.44 7.43 -10.56
N PRO A 235 -1.28 6.45 -10.21
CA PRO A 235 -1.04 5.06 -10.59
C PRO A 235 -1.09 4.86 -12.11
N HIS A 236 -0.28 3.92 -12.61
CA HIS A 236 -0.21 3.62 -14.04
C HIS A 236 -1.49 2.96 -14.58
N GLU A 237 -1.81 3.21 -15.86
CA GLU A 237 -2.97 2.63 -16.55
C GLU A 237 -2.97 1.09 -16.56
N SER A 238 -1.78 0.47 -16.54
CA SER A 238 -1.61 -0.98 -16.43
C SER A 238 -2.18 -1.55 -15.11
N MET A 239 -2.07 -0.82 -14.01
CA MET A 239 -2.60 -1.25 -12.70
C MET A 239 -4.13 -1.29 -12.71
N TYR A 240 -4.76 -0.29 -13.35
CA TYR A 240 -6.22 -0.25 -13.51
C TYR A 240 -6.70 -1.40 -14.41
N THR A 241 -6.03 -1.57 -15.56
CA THR A 241 -6.37 -2.62 -16.53
C THR A 241 -6.25 -4.02 -15.90
N ALA A 242 -5.20 -4.26 -15.11
CA ALA A 242 -5.01 -5.53 -14.43
C ALA A 242 -6.04 -5.81 -13.31
N CYS A 243 -6.78 -4.78 -12.87
CA CYS A 243 -7.86 -4.89 -11.89
C CYS A 243 -9.27 -4.82 -12.50
N ASP A 244 -9.40 -4.87 -13.84
CA ASP A 244 -10.66 -4.63 -14.56
C ASP A 244 -11.32 -3.28 -14.21
N LEU A 245 -10.51 -2.25 -13.91
CA LEU A 245 -10.96 -0.89 -13.61
C LEU A 245 -10.79 0.01 -14.84
N THR A 246 -11.69 1.00 -14.99
CA THR A 246 -11.59 2.01 -16.05
C THR A 246 -10.57 3.07 -15.66
N TYR A 247 -9.53 3.26 -16.47
CA TYR A 247 -8.57 4.34 -16.24
C TYR A 247 -9.19 5.71 -16.56
N PRO A 248 -9.12 6.70 -15.65
CA PRO A 248 -9.66 8.02 -15.93
C PRO A 248 -8.81 8.80 -16.94
N GLU A 249 -9.41 9.20 -18.06
CA GLU A 249 -8.76 9.94 -19.16
C GLU A 249 -7.95 11.16 -18.70
N ARG A 250 -8.44 11.89 -17.68
CA ARG A 250 -7.78 13.08 -17.12
C ARG A 250 -6.32 12.85 -16.73
N TYR A 251 -5.97 11.62 -16.36
CA TYR A 251 -4.66 11.27 -15.83
C TYR A 251 -3.65 10.85 -16.91
N ARG A 252 -4.09 10.72 -18.17
CA ARG A 252 -3.17 10.55 -19.31
C ARG A 252 -2.34 11.79 -19.59
N THR A 253 -2.83 12.96 -19.18
CA THR A 253 -2.07 14.21 -19.22
C THR A 253 -1.43 14.43 -17.86
N VAL A 254 -0.10 14.59 -17.82
CA VAL A 254 0.66 14.83 -16.59
C VAL A 254 1.04 16.31 -16.51
N ALA A 255 1.01 16.89 -15.32
CA ALA A 255 1.49 18.26 -15.12
C ALA A 255 3.02 18.29 -15.21
N GLU A 256 3.55 19.27 -15.93
CA GLU A 256 4.99 19.40 -16.18
C GLU A 256 5.80 19.79 -14.93
N ILE A 257 5.20 20.58 -14.03
CA ILE A 257 5.89 21.18 -12.87
C ILE A 257 4.96 21.27 -11.65
N ASN A 258 5.54 21.21 -10.44
CA ASN A 258 4.82 21.53 -9.21
C ASN A 258 4.76 23.06 -9.03
N ARG A 259 3.55 23.62 -9.09
CA ARG A 259 3.33 25.08 -9.09
C ARG A 259 3.08 25.68 -7.70
N PHE A 260 3.20 24.86 -6.67
CA PHE A 260 2.93 25.25 -5.28
C PHE A 260 4.18 25.13 -4.40
N THR A 261 5.37 25.17 -5.00
CA THR A 261 6.65 25.02 -4.27
C THR A 261 6.99 26.25 -3.44
N LYS A 262 6.54 27.44 -3.83
CA LYS A 262 6.80 28.71 -3.11
C LYS A 262 5.72 29.08 -2.07
N VAL A 263 4.72 28.23 -1.84
CA VAL A 263 3.66 28.50 -0.87
C VAL A 263 4.22 28.41 0.55
N THR A 264 4.09 29.48 1.33
CA THR A 264 4.44 29.48 2.75
C THR A 264 3.44 28.64 3.55
N ASP A 265 3.96 27.94 4.57
CA ASP A 265 3.19 27.10 5.50
C ASP A 265 2.37 26.02 4.80
N LYS A 266 2.84 25.55 3.64
CA LYS A 266 2.16 24.55 2.80
C LYS A 266 1.81 23.29 3.58
N GLU A 267 2.73 22.78 4.40
CA GLU A 267 2.53 21.57 5.21
C GLU A 267 1.40 21.76 6.22
N GLN A 268 1.40 22.87 6.98
CA GLN A 268 0.35 23.20 7.94
C GLN A 268 -1.03 23.34 7.27
N LYS A 269 -1.07 23.93 6.07
CA LYS A 269 -2.29 24.04 5.26
C LYS A 269 -2.79 22.67 4.78
N ILE A 270 -1.89 21.77 4.40
CA ILE A 270 -2.24 20.39 4.05
C ILE A 270 -2.77 19.65 5.29
N ASP A 271 -2.14 19.81 6.46
CA ASP A 271 -2.58 19.19 7.70
C ASP A 271 -4.00 19.61 8.11
N ALA A 272 -4.40 20.87 7.84
CA ALA A 272 -5.77 21.31 8.03
C ALA A 272 -6.76 20.52 7.16
N PHE A 273 -6.43 20.24 5.90
CA PHE A 273 -7.24 19.38 5.03
C PHE A 273 -7.29 17.93 5.54
N VAL A 274 -6.16 17.40 6.03
CA VAL A 274 -6.10 16.06 6.62
C VAL A 274 -7.00 15.97 7.85
N MET A 275 -6.99 16.98 8.72
CA MET A 275 -7.90 17.06 9.88
C MET A 275 -9.37 17.08 9.46
N GLN A 276 -9.72 17.84 8.42
CA GLN A 276 -11.07 17.86 7.88
C GLN A 276 -11.49 16.47 7.34
N MET A 277 -10.62 15.79 6.60
CA MET A 277 -10.88 14.43 6.10
C MET A 277 -11.04 13.41 7.25
N ARG A 278 -10.22 13.53 8.29
CA ARG A 278 -10.30 12.70 9.51
C ARG A 278 -11.65 12.86 10.19
N ASP A 279 -12.10 14.09 10.40
CA ASP A 279 -13.39 14.39 11.02
C ASP A 279 -14.56 13.80 10.18
N ILE A 280 -14.51 13.89 8.84
CA ILE A 280 -15.50 13.23 7.97
C ILE A 280 -15.47 11.70 8.16
N CYS A 281 -14.28 11.08 8.21
CA CYS A 281 -14.10 9.65 8.46
C CYS A 281 -14.67 9.20 9.81
N GLU A 282 -14.48 9.99 10.87
CA GLU A 282 -14.93 9.69 12.23
C GLU A 282 -16.44 9.85 12.36
N ARG A 283 -17.01 10.93 11.83
CA ARG A 283 -18.47 11.18 11.88
C ARG A 283 -19.30 10.18 11.07
N LYS A 284 -18.79 9.69 9.94
CA LYS A 284 -19.54 8.82 9.03
C LYS A 284 -19.20 7.32 9.17
N GLY A 285 -18.12 6.97 9.85
CA GLY A 285 -17.72 5.58 10.08
C GLY A 285 -17.59 4.78 8.77
N GLU A 286 -18.39 3.73 8.63
CA GLU A 286 -18.41 2.87 7.43
C GLU A 286 -19.20 3.46 6.25
N SER A 287 -19.94 4.54 6.48
CA SER A 287 -20.77 5.24 5.49
C SER A 287 -20.08 6.51 4.97
N ALA A 288 -18.75 6.47 4.85
CA ALA A 288 -17.98 7.57 4.29
C ALA A 288 -18.53 7.98 2.91
N PRO A 289 -18.61 9.28 2.60
CA PRO A 289 -19.09 9.72 1.30
C PRO A 289 -18.10 9.30 0.22
N ARG A 290 -18.60 8.87 -0.95
CA ARG A 290 -17.78 8.49 -2.12
C ARG A 290 -16.77 9.58 -2.50
N ASN A 291 -17.17 10.83 -2.31
CA ASN A 291 -16.38 12.01 -2.62
C ASN A 291 -15.13 12.12 -1.73
N LEU A 292 -15.20 11.68 -0.47
CA LEU A 292 -14.03 11.60 0.40
C LEU A 292 -12.98 10.65 -0.17
N LEU A 293 -13.37 9.41 -0.54
CA LEU A 293 -12.42 8.43 -1.07
C LEU A 293 -11.74 8.95 -2.35
N ARG A 294 -12.50 9.60 -3.24
CA ARG A 294 -11.96 10.22 -4.46
C ARG A 294 -11.01 11.39 -4.17
N THR A 295 -11.30 12.21 -3.15
CA THR A 295 -10.39 13.29 -2.73
C THR A 295 -9.13 12.72 -2.07
N MET A 296 -9.25 11.66 -1.28
CA MET A 296 -8.11 10.97 -0.68
C MET A 296 -7.17 10.40 -1.75
N CYS A 297 -7.67 9.94 -2.91
CA CYS A 297 -6.82 9.56 -4.04
C CYS A 297 -5.89 10.71 -4.43
N THR A 298 -6.43 11.91 -4.67
CA THR A 298 -5.65 13.08 -5.09
C THR A 298 -4.68 13.59 -4.01
N CYS A 299 -4.95 13.29 -2.75
CA CYS A 299 -4.12 13.69 -1.60
C CYS A 299 -3.22 12.56 -1.08
N ALA A 300 -3.14 11.42 -1.78
CA ALA A 300 -2.40 10.24 -1.33
C ALA A 300 -0.88 10.44 -1.23
N GLY A 301 -0.33 11.53 -1.76
CA GLY A 301 1.07 11.93 -1.53
C GLY A 301 1.37 12.25 -0.06
N ASN A 302 0.37 12.63 0.74
CA ASN A 302 0.52 12.85 2.18
C ASN A 302 0.39 11.54 2.99
N GLY A 303 1.37 11.25 3.84
CA GLY A 303 1.42 10.02 4.65
C GLY A 303 0.22 9.85 5.60
N ASN A 304 -0.26 10.94 6.21
CA ASN A 304 -1.42 10.88 7.10
C ASN A 304 -2.72 10.53 6.37
N VAL A 305 -2.88 10.96 5.11
CA VAL A 305 -4.03 10.56 4.27
C VAL A 305 -3.98 9.06 3.96
N ARG A 306 -2.80 8.54 3.59
CA ARG A 306 -2.61 7.09 3.36
C ARG A 306 -2.94 6.27 4.59
N LEU A 307 -2.42 6.68 5.75
CA LEU A 307 -2.67 6.01 7.02
C LEU A 307 -4.15 6.03 7.41
N LEU A 308 -4.81 7.19 7.28
CA LEU A 308 -6.25 7.31 7.54
C LEU A 308 -7.07 6.37 6.65
N ALA A 309 -6.74 6.31 5.35
CA ALA A 309 -7.42 5.43 4.41
C ALA A 309 -7.16 3.95 4.73
N ALA A 310 -5.91 3.56 4.99
CA ALA A 310 -5.55 2.17 5.25
C ALA A 310 -6.26 1.60 6.49
N ARG A 311 -6.44 2.41 7.55
CA ARG A 311 -7.19 2.01 8.75
C ARG A 311 -8.68 1.75 8.50
N LYS A 312 -9.27 2.32 7.43
CA LYS A 312 -10.67 2.12 7.03
C LYS A 312 -10.85 1.22 5.81
N MET A 313 -9.75 0.85 5.15
CA MET A 313 -9.76 0.18 3.85
C MET A 313 -10.56 -1.13 3.88
N ASP A 314 -10.43 -1.93 4.94
CA ASP A 314 -11.13 -3.22 5.05
C ASP A 314 -12.65 -3.06 4.97
N SER A 315 -13.23 -2.10 5.73
CA SER A 315 -14.67 -1.88 5.73
C SER A 315 -15.16 -1.25 4.42
N TRP A 316 -14.37 -0.37 3.80
CA TRP A 316 -14.72 0.23 2.52
C TRP A 316 -14.68 -0.76 1.35
N LEU A 317 -13.73 -1.71 1.34
CA LEU A 317 -13.66 -2.77 0.32
C LEU A 317 -14.78 -3.81 0.46
N LEU A 318 -15.30 -4.01 1.68
CA LEU A 318 -16.45 -4.88 1.94
C LEU A 318 -17.80 -4.19 1.67
N ASN A 319 -17.85 -2.87 1.67
CA ASN A 319 -19.05 -2.10 1.38
C ASN A 319 -19.30 -2.00 -0.13
N GLY A 320 -20.31 -2.73 -0.65
CA GLY A 320 -20.63 -2.73 -2.08
C GLY A 320 -20.92 -1.36 -2.71
N LYS A 321 -21.31 -0.34 -1.93
CA LYS A 321 -21.53 1.04 -2.44
C LYS A 321 -20.24 1.86 -2.58
N LEU A 322 -19.18 1.47 -1.87
CA LEU A 322 -17.88 2.15 -1.81
C LEU A 322 -16.75 1.34 -2.45
N GLN A 323 -16.94 0.03 -2.62
CA GLN A 323 -15.91 -0.93 -3.03
C GLN A 323 -15.11 -0.44 -4.22
N ARG A 324 -15.74 -0.02 -5.32
CA ARG A 324 -15.03 0.47 -6.52
C ARG A 324 -14.11 1.66 -6.22
N TYR A 325 -14.56 2.63 -5.42
CA TYR A 325 -13.75 3.79 -5.03
C TYR A 325 -12.61 3.40 -4.09
N ALA A 326 -12.86 2.44 -3.19
CA ALA A 326 -11.83 1.91 -2.30
C ALA A 326 -10.77 1.11 -3.06
N MET A 327 -11.17 0.38 -4.10
CA MET A 327 -10.24 -0.32 -5.00
C MET A 327 -9.31 0.67 -5.71
N GLU A 328 -9.86 1.74 -6.27
CA GLU A 328 -9.07 2.82 -6.87
C GLU A 328 -8.13 3.42 -5.81
N LEU A 329 -8.64 3.83 -4.65
CA LEU A 329 -7.84 4.42 -3.57
C LEU A 329 -6.68 3.52 -3.13
N LEU A 330 -6.85 2.20 -3.08
CA LEU A 330 -5.77 1.27 -2.75
C LEU A 330 -4.61 1.32 -3.78
N LEU A 331 -4.91 1.50 -5.08
CA LEU A 331 -3.88 1.69 -6.09
C LEU A 331 -3.12 3.02 -5.87
N TRP A 332 -3.84 4.09 -5.53
CA TRP A 332 -3.23 5.39 -5.21
C TRP A 332 -2.35 5.31 -3.97
N ILE A 333 -2.77 4.61 -2.92
CA ILE A 333 -1.93 4.39 -1.73
C ILE A 333 -0.66 3.63 -2.12
N ALA A 334 -0.78 2.54 -2.89
CA ALA A 334 0.35 1.71 -3.30
C ALA A 334 1.42 2.50 -4.07
N SER A 335 1.03 3.34 -5.03
CA SER A 335 1.96 4.19 -5.80
C SER A 335 2.57 5.34 -4.97
N ASN A 336 2.15 5.53 -3.72
CA ASN A 336 2.61 6.62 -2.86
C ASN A 336 3.30 6.20 -1.55
N ILE A 337 3.38 4.90 -1.24
CA ILE A 337 4.16 4.39 -0.10
C ILE A 337 5.65 4.35 -0.46
N GLY A 338 6.54 4.78 0.43
CA GLY A 338 7.99 4.62 0.25
C GLY A 338 8.58 5.48 -0.87
N GLN A 339 8.04 6.69 -1.07
CA GLN A 339 8.63 7.65 -2.01
C GLN A 339 9.94 8.22 -1.43
N GLY A 340 11.05 7.57 -1.73
CA GLY A 340 12.39 7.95 -1.25
C GLY A 340 12.77 7.19 0.01
N GLU A 341 12.15 7.53 1.14
CA GLU A 341 12.36 6.85 2.43
C GLU A 341 11.02 6.35 2.99
N LEU A 342 11.04 5.26 3.75
CA LEU A 342 9.86 4.73 4.43
C LEU A 342 9.58 5.55 5.69
N THR A 343 8.50 6.35 5.68
CA THR A 343 8.10 7.14 6.87
C THR A 343 7.41 6.28 7.93
N GLU A 344 7.22 6.82 9.14
CA GLU A 344 6.46 6.15 10.20
C GLU A 344 5.01 5.88 9.77
N GLU A 345 4.37 6.85 9.10
CA GLU A 345 3.02 6.69 8.55
C GLU A 345 2.96 5.60 7.49
N ASP A 346 4.00 5.45 6.65
CA ASP A 346 4.06 4.36 5.67
C ASP A 346 4.18 2.99 6.34
N SER A 347 4.99 2.88 7.40
CA SER A 347 5.10 1.64 8.19
C SER A 347 3.76 1.23 8.81
N GLU A 348 3.03 2.19 9.42
CA GLU A 348 1.70 1.93 9.96
C GLU A 348 0.65 1.64 8.86
N THR A 349 0.75 2.31 7.72
CA THR A 349 -0.09 2.08 6.54
C THR A 349 0.09 0.63 6.07
N LEU A 350 1.34 0.18 5.88
CA LEU A 350 1.65 -1.21 5.53
C LEU A 350 1.13 -2.20 6.57
N SER A 351 1.35 -1.93 7.87
CA SER A 351 0.84 -2.78 8.95
C SER A 351 -0.68 -2.96 8.89
N SER A 352 -1.42 -1.91 8.52
CA SER A 352 -2.87 -1.94 8.34
C SER A 352 -3.29 -2.71 7.08
N LEU A 353 -2.61 -2.47 5.95
CA LEU A 353 -2.92 -3.12 4.66
C LEU A 353 -2.60 -4.63 4.65
N LEU A 354 -1.56 -5.08 5.36
CA LEU A 354 -1.21 -6.50 5.47
C LEU A 354 -2.18 -7.29 6.39
N LYS A 355 -3.20 -6.62 6.94
CA LYS A 355 -4.21 -7.18 7.86
C LYS A 355 -5.63 -7.09 7.30
N LEU A 356 -5.78 -6.95 5.98
CA LEU A 356 -7.10 -6.88 5.34
C LEU A 356 -7.80 -8.25 5.32
N ARG A 357 -9.01 -8.32 5.89
CA ARG A 357 -9.90 -9.49 5.82
C ARG A 357 -10.68 -9.54 4.50
N ALA A 358 -10.79 -8.41 3.81
CA ALA A 358 -11.41 -8.30 2.49
C ALA A 358 -10.73 -9.16 1.41
N LEU A 359 -9.49 -9.60 1.65
CA LEU A 359 -8.70 -10.50 0.78
C LEU A 359 -9.36 -11.87 0.53
N LYS A 360 -10.43 -12.21 1.25
CA LYS A 360 -11.31 -13.35 0.94
C LYS A 360 -11.96 -13.27 -0.44
N SER A 361 -12.20 -12.06 -0.93
CA SER A 361 -12.73 -11.85 -2.28
C SER A 361 -11.61 -12.05 -3.29
N LYS A 362 -11.82 -12.93 -4.28
CA LYS A 362 -10.88 -13.18 -5.37
C LYS A 362 -10.48 -11.88 -6.09
N GLN A 363 -11.43 -10.98 -6.33
CA GLN A 363 -11.17 -9.71 -7.00
C GLN A 363 -10.28 -8.78 -6.14
N ILE A 364 -10.56 -8.69 -4.84
CA ILE A 364 -9.77 -7.88 -3.91
C ILE A 364 -8.38 -8.48 -3.71
N ASN A 365 -8.25 -9.80 -3.72
CA ASN A 365 -6.96 -10.49 -3.67
C ASN A 365 -6.09 -10.19 -4.89
N ILE A 366 -6.67 -10.19 -6.10
CA ILE A 366 -5.96 -9.79 -7.34
C ILE A 366 -5.49 -8.33 -7.24
N LEU A 367 -6.39 -7.42 -6.87
CA LEU A 367 -6.08 -6.01 -6.65
C LEU A 367 -4.93 -5.83 -5.66
N PHE A 368 -5.01 -6.51 -4.51
CA PHE A 368 -3.99 -6.39 -3.47
C PHE A 368 -2.63 -6.90 -3.93
N ASN A 369 -2.56 -7.98 -4.71
CA ASN A 369 -1.29 -8.45 -5.25
C ASN A 369 -0.68 -7.47 -6.26
N ILE A 370 -1.50 -6.74 -7.02
CA ILE A 370 -1.02 -5.67 -7.92
C ILE A 370 -0.50 -4.49 -7.10
N ALA A 371 -1.25 -4.05 -6.09
CA ALA A 371 -0.85 -3.00 -5.16
C ALA A 371 0.44 -3.36 -4.39
N LEU A 372 0.55 -4.61 -3.91
CA LEU A 372 1.74 -5.10 -3.22
C LEU A 372 2.96 -5.09 -4.14
N LYS A 373 2.82 -5.54 -5.39
CA LYS A 373 3.92 -5.47 -6.38
C LYS A 373 4.38 -4.04 -6.63
N GLU A 374 3.45 -3.10 -6.74
CA GLU A 374 3.79 -1.68 -6.88
C GLU A 374 4.59 -1.17 -5.67
N ILE A 375 4.16 -1.46 -4.45
CA ILE A 375 4.88 -1.09 -3.23
C ILE A 375 6.29 -1.66 -3.23
N LEU A 376 6.45 -2.94 -3.60
CA LEU A 376 7.74 -3.62 -3.62
C LEU A 376 8.69 -3.07 -4.71
N ASN A 377 8.17 -2.44 -5.76
CA ASN A 377 8.98 -1.83 -6.82
C ASN A 377 9.62 -0.49 -6.42
N ASN A 378 9.15 0.19 -5.37
CA ASN A 378 9.55 1.56 -5.06
C ASN A 378 10.99 1.67 -4.53
N ASP A 379 11.34 0.89 -3.51
CA ASP A 379 12.67 0.90 -2.88
C ASP A 379 13.13 -0.51 -2.48
N LYS A 380 14.45 -0.73 -2.46
CA LYS A 380 15.08 -2.01 -2.09
C LYS A 380 14.76 -2.43 -0.65
N GLY A 381 14.49 -1.47 0.24
CA GLY A 381 14.10 -1.71 1.63
C GLY A 381 12.67 -2.23 1.81
N MET A 382 11.80 -2.13 0.79
CA MET A 382 10.37 -2.50 0.91
C MET A 382 10.16 -3.98 1.20
N ILE A 383 10.93 -4.87 0.55
CA ILE A 383 10.90 -6.30 0.85
C ILE A 383 11.23 -6.54 2.32
N SER A 384 12.22 -5.83 2.87
CA SER A 384 12.61 -5.98 4.27
C SER A 384 11.51 -5.53 5.22
N ALA A 385 10.91 -4.36 4.98
CA ALA A 385 9.83 -3.82 5.80
C ALA A 385 8.59 -4.74 5.78
N VAL A 386 8.15 -5.17 4.60
CA VAL A 386 6.97 -6.04 4.45
C VAL A 386 7.21 -7.41 5.08
N ALA A 387 8.38 -8.03 4.85
CA ALA A 387 8.70 -9.33 5.43
C ALA A 387 8.69 -9.30 6.97
N LYS A 388 9.29 -8.27 7.59
CA LYS A 388 9.28 -8.08 9.05
C LYS A 388 7.86 -7.98 9.61
N LEU A 389 6.99 -7.20 8.96
CA LEU A 389 5.59 -7.07 9.35
C LEU A 389 4.81 -8.38 9.22
N LEU A 390 5.02 -9.13 8.12
CA LEU A 390 4.37 -10.42 7.89
C LEU A 390 4.82 -11.49 8.90
N LEU A 391 6.11 -11.54 9.23
CA LEU A 391 6.62 -12.44 10.26
C LEU A 391 6.08 -12.06 11.64
N SER A 392 6.05 -10.77 11.97
CA SER A 392 5.41 -10.27 13.20
C SER A 392 3.94 -10.72 13.31
N ASN A 393 3.18 -10.64 12.21
CA ASN A 393 1.79 -11.11 12.17
C ASN A 393 1.69 -12.63 12.34
N GLU A 394 2.60 -13.40 11.75
CA GLU A 394 2.61 -14.87 11.81
C GLU A 394 2.89 -15.40 13.22
N PHE A 395 3.80 -14.74 13.93
CA PHE A 395 4.17 -15.10 15.28
C PHE A 395 3.28 -14.46 16.36
N SER A 396 2.32 -13.62 15.94
CA SER A 396 1.30 -13.11 16.83
C SER A 396 0.26 -14.19 17.20
N ALA A 397 -0.45 -13.99 18.31
CA ALA A 397 -1.56 -14.85 18.70
C ALA A 397 -2.72 -14.82 17.68
N ASN A 398 -2.84 -13.73 16.90
CA ASN A 398 -3.94 -13.50 15.97
C ASN A 398 -3.43 -13.50 14.52
N ARG A 399 -3.06 -14.69 14.04
CA ARG A 399 -2.57 -14.89 12.67
C ARG A 399 -3.62 -14.50 11.64
N PHE A 400 -3.18 -13.84 10.57
CA PHE A 400 -4.05 -13.49 9.46
C PHE A 400 -4.11 -14.61 8.42
N PRO A 401 -5.30 -15.04 7.95
CA PRO A 401 -5.43 -16.20 7.05
C PRO A 401 -4.65 -16.09 5.73
N TYR A 402 -4.36 -14.88 5.28
CA TYR A 402 -3.67 -14.61 3.99
C TYR A 402 -2.17 -14.36 4.15
N ASN A 403 -1.66 -14.39 5.39
CA ASN A 403 -0.29 -13.99 5.72
C ASN A 403 0.76 -14.82 4.95
N MET A 404 0.64 -16.15 5.00
CA MET A 404 1.49 -17.07 4.25
C MET A 404 1.46 -16.81 2.73
N THR A 405 0.28 -16.54 2.16
CA THR A 405 0.14 -16.20 0.74
C THR A 405 0.88 -14.91 0.39
N MET A 406 0.84 -13.90 1.26
CA MET A 406 1.61 -12.67 1.08
C MET A 406 3.11 -12.90 1.16
N ILE A 407 3.58 -13.76 2.08
CA ILE A 407 5.00 -14.15 2.16
C ILE A 407 5.40 -14.84 0.84
N HIS A 408 4.57 -15.73 0.30
CA HIS A 408 4.84 -16.36 -1.00
C HIS A 408 4.88 -15.33 -2.14
N SER A 409 4.04 -14.29 -2.12
CA SER A 409 4.12 -13.19 -3.09
C SER A 409 5.46 -12.46 -3.03
N LEU A 410 6.12 -12.36 -1.87
CA LEU A 410 7.49 -11.82 -1.76
C LEU A 410 8.52 -12.69 -2.48
N PHE A 411 8.47 -14.01 -2.26
CA PHE A 411 9.37 -14.95 -2.94
C PHE A 411 9.14 -14.98 -4.46
N SER A 412 7.89 -14.83 -4.89
CA SER A 412 7.54 -14.73 -6.31
C SER A 412 8.01 -13.42 -6.95
N PHE A 413 8.17 -12.36 -6.15
CA PHE A 413 8.66 -11.07 -6.62
C PHE A 413 10.19 -11.05 -6.73
N ASP A 414 10.88 -11.38 -5.63
CA ASP A 414 12.34 -11.55 -5.60
C ASP A 414 12.71 -12.60 -4.55
N ASN A 415 12.90 -13.84 -5.01
CA ASN A 415 13.25 -14.99 -4.18
C ASN A 415 14.52 -14.73 -3.35
N ARG A 416 15.57 -14.18 -3.97
CA ARG A 416 16.87 -13.98 -3.30
C ARG A 416 16.76 -12.96 -2.17
N SER A 417 16.15 -11.81 -2.43
CA SER A 417 15.99 -10.77 -1.41
C SER A 417 15.03 -11.21 -0.30
N ALA A 418 13.90 -11.84 -0.64
CA ALA A 418 12.95 -12.36 0.34
C ALA A 418 13.59 -13.44 1.23
N SER A 419 14.32 -14.38 0.62
CA SER A 419 15.07 -15.41 1.34
C SER A 419 16.11 -14.79 2.28
N LYS A 420 16.87 -13.79 1.83
CA LYS A 420 17.88 -13.12 2.65
C LYS A 420 17.27 -12.46 3.89
N VAL A 421 16.18 -11.72 3.72
CA VAL A 421 15.50 -11.05 4.83
C VAL A 421 14.93 -12.07 5.81
N ILE A 422 14.17 -13.06 5.31
CA ILE A 422 13.52 -14.04 6.19
C ILE A 422 14.56 -14.87 6.95
N ALA A 423 15.66 -15.27 6.30
CA ALA A 423 16.73 -15.98 6.98
C ALA A 423 17.35 -15.17 8.13
N ARG A 424 17.55 -13.86 7.92
CA ARG A 424 18.03 -12.95 8.97
C ARG A 424 17.04 -12.80 10.13
N GLU A 425 15.75 -12.66 9.86
CA GLU A 425 14.71 -12.59 10.91
C GLU A 425 14.60 -13.91 11.68
N ILE A 426 14.69 -15.05 10.99
CA ILE A 426 14.73 -16.37 11.65
C ILE A 426 15.97 -16.48 12.55
N ALA A 427 17.16 -16.04 12.09
CA ALA A 427 18.36 -16.03 12.95
C ALA A 427 18.14 -15.19 14.21
N GLN A 428 17.52 -14.01 14.09
CA GLN A 428 17.16 -13.18 15.25
C GLN A 428 16.19 -13.87 16.21
N MET A 429 15.18 -14.56 15.68
CA MET A 429 14.27 -15.36 16.51
C MET A 429 14.98 -16.50 17.23
N LEU A 430 15.83 -17.25 16.53
CA LEU A 430 16.60 -18.35 17.11
C LEU A 430 17.56 -17.87 18.19
N ALA A 431 18.06 -16.64 18.09
CA ALA A 431 18.89 -16.01 19.12
C ALA A 431 18.07 -15.45 20.28
N ALA A 432 16.84 -15.00 20.06
CA ALA A 432 16.05 -14.35 21.10
C ALA A 432 15.71 -15.30 22.27
N LYS A 433 15.22 -16.51 21.97
CA LYS A 433 14.89 -17.55 22.95
C LYS A 433 14.91 -18.95 22.35
N GLU A 434 15.35 -19.94 23.12
CA GLU A 434 15.41 -21.34 22.69
C GLU A 434 14.03 -21.89 22.25
N GLU A 435 12.94 -21.47 22.91
CA GLU A 435 11.56 -21.88 22.58
C GLU A 435 11.11 -21.48 21.16
N TYR A 436 11.70 -20.42 20.59
CA TYR A 436 11.37 -19.95 19.25
C TYR A 436 11.89 -20.85 18.14
N LEU A 437 12.78 -21.78 18.44
CA LEU A 437 13.18 -22.83 17.52
C LEU A 437 11.96 -23.65 17.06
N ARG A 438 11.14 -24.15 17.99
CA ARG A 438 9.94 -24.94 17.67
C ARG A 438 8.93 -24.15 16.83
N ILE A 439 8.76 -22.87 17.14
CA ILE A 439 7.86 -21.96 16.40
C ILE A 439 8.37 -21.77 14.97
N SER A 440 9.67 -21.49 14.82
CA SER A 440 10.34 -21.28 13.53
C SER A 440 10.26 -22.53 12.65
N ARG A 441 10.56 -23.71 13.21
CA ARG A 441 10.46 -24.99 12.47
C ARG A 441 9.04 -25.24 11.97
N THR A 442 8.04 -24.99 12.81
CA THR A 442 6.63 -25.20 12.46
C THR A 442 6.18 -24.26 11.35
N PHE A 443 6.48 -22.96 11.49
CA PHE A 443 6.22 -21.95 10.48
C PHE A 443 6.83 -22.33 9.14
N PHE A 444 8.13 -22.62 9.14
CA PHE A 444 8.87 -22.81 7.89
C PHE A 444 8.48 -24.12 7.18
N ARG A 445 8.17 -25.17 7.95
CA ARG A 445 7.60 -26.41 7.41
C ARG A 445 6.26 -26.17 6.71
N GLU A 446 5.37 -25.41 7.33
CA GLU A 446 4.08 -25.07 6.74
C GLU A 446 4.28 -24.24 5.47
N PHE A 447 5.13 -23.21 5.53
CA PHE A 447 5.39 -22.29 4.43
C PHE A 447 5.96 -23.01 3.19
N VAL A 448 7.05 -23.78 3.35
CA VAL A 448 7.68 -24.48 2.23
C VAL A 448 6.75 -25.54 1.63
N ARG A 449 6.07 -26.34 2.46
CA ARG A 449 5.19 -27.42 1.97
C ARG A 449 3.89 -26.90 1.35
N SER A 450 3.39 -25.75 1.78
CA SER A 450 2.16 -25.19 1.25
C SER A 450 2.38 -24.35 -0.02
N LEU A 451 3.48 -23.60 -0.10
CA LEU A 451 3.62 -22.52 -1.08
C LEU A 451 4.89 -22.59 -1.95
N LEU A 452 6.02 -23.11 -1.44
CA LEU A 452 7.28 -23.18 -2.21
C LEU A 452 7.60 -24.58 -2.75
N ARG A 453 6.63 -25.50 -2.76
CA ARG A 453 6.77 -26.96 -2.95
C ARG A 453 7.93 -27.41 -3.86
N MET A 454 8.06 -26.84 -5.06
CA MET A 454 9.03 -27.27 -6.08
C MET A 454 10.25 -26.33 -6.23
N ASP A 455 10.21 -25.17 -5.59
CA ASP A 455 11.11 -24.04 -5.86
C ASP A 455 11.76 -23.46 -4.59
N PHE A 456 11.75 -24.22 -3.50
CA PHE A 456 12.49 -23.83 -2.31
C PHE A 456 13.99 -24.11 -2.46
N ASP A 457 14.76 -23.04 -2.71
CA ASP A 457 16.22 -23.07 -2.72
C ASP A 457 16.76 -23.09 -1.28
N PHE A 458 16.79 -24.30 -0.71
CA PHE A 458 17.25 -24.52 0.65
C PHE A 458 18.75 -24.24 0.83
N ALA A 459 19.57 -24.39 -0.21
CA ALA A 459 20.99 -24.09 -0.15
C ALA A 459 21.22 -22.57 -0.04
N LEU A 460 20.56 -21.78 -0.88
CA LEU A 460 20.59 -20.32 -0.79
C LEU A 460 20.08 -19.82 0.56
N PHE A 461 18.98 -20.38 1.04
CA PHE A 461 18.44 -20.02 2.35
C PHE A 461 19.45 -20.31 3.47
N THR A 462 20.12 -21.47 3.45
CA THR A 462 21.18 -21.82 4.40
C THR A 462 22.34 -20.83 4.36
N SER A 463 22.79 -20.42 3.17
CA SER A 463 23.85 -19.40 3.05
C SER A 463 23.42 -18.08 3.69
N HIS A 464 22.20 -17.63 3.43
CA HIS A 464 21.68 -16.40 4.04
C HIS A 464 21.52 -16.51 5.56
N LEU A 465 21.08 -17.67 6.06
CA LEU A 465 20.92 -17.92 7.49
C LEU A 465 22.27 -17.88 8.22
N PHE A 466 23.30 -18.52 7.67
CA PHE A 466 24.65 -18.49 8.23
C PHE A 466 25.30 -17.12 8.13
N ASN A 467 25.13 -16.40 7.01
CA ASN A 467 25.64 -15.03 6.90
C ASN A 467 25.00 -14.12 7.95
N ALA A 468 23.69 -14.23 8.19
CA ALA A 468 23.03 -13.48 9.26
C ALA A 468 23.57 -13.85 10.65
N ALA A 469 23.81 -15.14 10.91
CA ALA A 469 24.40 -15.61 12.17
C ALA A 469 25.81 -15.04 12.42
N THR A 470 26.60 -14.81 11.37
CA THR A 470 27.98 -14.29 11.48
C THR A 470 28.08 -12.78 11.40
N GLU A 471 27.18 -12.12 10.66
CA GLU A 471 27.18 -10.65 10.49
C GLU A 471 26.51 -9.94 11.68
N ASP A 472 25.42 -10.51 12.21
CA ASP A 472 24.56 -9.82 13.17
C ASP A 472 24.89 -10.16 14.65
N PHE A 473 25.68 -11.21 14.90
CA PHE A 473 26.00 -11.67 16.26
C PHE A 473 27.51 -11.75 16.51
N SER A 474 27.91 -11.28 17.69
CA SER A 474 29.28 -11.43 18.18
C SER A 474 29.36 -12.65 19.09
N VAL A 475 30.47 -13.40 19.00
CA VAL A 475 30.79 -14.54 19.88
C VAL A 475 30.69 -14.16 21.37
N LEU A 476 30.91 -12.89 21.71
CA LEU A 476 30.86 -12.39 23.09
C LEU A 476 29.43 -12.20 23.63
N THR A 477 28.45 -12.01 22.75
CA THR A 477 27.07 -11.64 23.12
C THR A 477 26.04 -12.69 22.73
N ILE A 478 26.44 -13.68 21.94
CA ILE A 478 25.53 -14.70 21.43
C ILE A 478 25.07 -15.67 22.53
N PRO A 479 23.78 -16.01 22.62
CA PRO A 479 23.30 -16.96 23.63
C PRO A 479 23.87 -18.37 23.40
N THR A 480 24.18 -19.08 24.49
CA THR A 480 24.83 -20.42 24.43
C THR A 480 24.01 -21.48 23.70
N PHE A 481 22.67 -21.36 23.68
CA PHE A 481 21.77 -22.26 22.95
C PHE A 481 21.64 -21.92 21.45
N PHE A 482 22.12 -20.76 21.01
CA PHE A 482 21.89 -20.27 19.65
C PHE A 482 22.51 -21.19 18.59
N PHE A 483 23.77 -21.58 18.76
CA PHE A 483 24.45 -22.45 17.80
C PHE A 483 23.68 -23.76 17.60
N LYS A 484 23.24 -24.40 18.71
CA LYS A 484 22.40 -25.60 18.65
C LYS A 484 21.10 -25.33 17.88
N SER A 485 20.43 -24.21 18.17
CA SER A 485 19.16 -23.85 17.53
C SER A 485 19.32 -23.57 16.03
N LEU A 486 20.39 -22.89 15.65
CA LEU A 486 20.77 -22.60 14.26
C LEU A 486 21.00 -23.90 13.48
N ILE A 487 21.78 -24.82 14.03
CA ILE A 487 22.05 -26.11 13.39
C ILE A 487 20.79 -26.99 13.34
N ASP A 488 20.02 -27.07 14.43
CA ASP A 488 18.76 -27.83 14.47
C ASP A 488 17.76 -27.32 13.43
N PHE A 489 17.71 -26.01 13.18
CA PHE A 489 16.89 -25.43 12.12
C PHE A 489 17.47 -25.70 10.73
N CYS A 490 18.79 -25.62 10.56
CA CYS A 490 19.44 -25.88 9.28
C CYS A 490 19.26 -27.35 8.81
N VAL A 491 19.35 -28.31 9.73
CA VAL A 491 19.20 -29.74 9.46
C VAL A 491 17.82 -30.10 8.89
N MET A 492 16.75 -29.34 9.16
CA MET A 492 15.44 -29.66 8.56
C MET A 492 15.29 -29.20 7.10
N LEU A 493 16.16 -28.31 6.59
CA LEU A 493 15.93 -27.63 5.31
C LEU A 493 15.93 -28.59 4.10
N PRO A 494 16.92 -29.49 3.92
CA PRO A 494 16.86 -30.48 2.84
C PRO A 494 15.65 -31.42 2.95
N PHE A 495 15.24 -31.81 4.16
CA PHE A 495 14.04 -32.63 4.35
C PHE A 495 12.76 -31.93 3.88
N LEU A 496 12.67 -30.61 4.01
CA LEU A 496 11.53 -29.84 3.49
C LEU A 496 11.47 -29.83 1.95
N ALA A 497 12.62 -29.90 1.29
CA ALA A 497 12.72 -29.88 -0.17
C ALA A 497 12.47 -31.25 -0.82
N ILE A 498 12.43 -32.35 -0.05
CA ILE A 498 12.12 -33.68 -0.57
C ILE A 498 10.61 -33.81 -0.84
N THR A 499 10.24 -33.54 -2.09
CA THR A 499 8.86 -33.63 -2.58
C THR A 499 8.43 -35.08 -2.85
N PRO A 500 7.12 -35.37 -3.00
CA PRO A 500 6.65 -36.67 -3.46
C PRO A 500 7.33 -37.12 -4.76
N THR A 501 7.50 -36.21 -5.72
CA THR A 501 8.20 -36.47 -6.99
C THR A 501 9.65 -36.90 -6.78
N ILE A 502 10.39 -36.25 -5.86
CA ILE A 502 11.77 -36.64 -5.53
C ILE A 502 11.80 -38.01 -4.84
N ARG A 503 10.86 -38.30 -3.93
CA ARG A 503 10.77 -39.61 -3.27
C ARG A 503 10.46 -40.72 -4.27
N GLU A 504 9.47 -40.52 -5.13
CA GLU A 504 9.10 -41.48 -6.18
C GLU A 504 10.25 -41.69 -7.16
N ALA A 505 10.93 -40.62 -7.57
CA ALA A 505 12.10 -40.70 -8.44
C ALA A 505 13.25 -41.48 -7.78
N SER A 506 13.59 -41.22 -6.50
CA SER A 506 14.64 -41.98 -5.80
C SER A 506 14.27 -43.45 -5.61
N GLN A 507 13.00 -43.76 -5.33
CA GLN A 507 12.51 -45.15 -5.24
C GLN A 507 12.59 -45.87 -6.58
N GLN A 508 12.15 -45.22 -7.67
CA GLN A 508 12.25 -45.78 -9.02
C GLN A 508 13.70 -45.99 -9.43
N ARG A 509 14.59 -45.02 -9.15
CA ARG A 509 16.03 -45.13 -9.43
C ARG A 509 16.67 -46.36 -8.78
N ARG A 510 16.20 -46.78 -7.60
CA ARG A 510 16.71 -47.97 -6.89
C ARG A 510 15.98 -49.28 -7.25
N SER A 511 14.84 -49.20 -7.91
CA SER A 511 14.09 -50.37 -8.34
C SER A 511 14.74 -50.97 -9.58
N ALA A 512 14.95 -52.29 -9.58
CA ALA A 512 15.54 -52.99 -10.73
C ALA A 512 14.75 -52.80 -12.04
N ASN A 513 13.44 -52.53 -11.94
CA ASN A 513 12.53 -52.30 -13.07
C ASN A 513 12.03 -50.84 -13.13
N GLY A 514 12.74 -49.90 -12.51
CA GLY A 514 12.30 -48.52 -12.42
C GLY A 514 12.45 -47.75 -13.73
N ASN A 515 11.34 -47.30 -14.30
CA ASN A 515 11.33 -46.38 -15.44
C ASN A 515 11.23 -44.93 -14.93
N LEU A 516 12.35 -44.22 -14.94
CA LEU A 516 12.38 -42.78 -14.63
C LEU A 516 11.85 -41.98 -15.81
N THR A 517 10.90 -41.08 -15.55
CA THR A 517 10.48 -40.07 -16.53
C THR A 517 11.51 -38.94 -16.60
N GLN A 518 11.50 -38.13 -17.66
CA GLN A 518 12.36 -36.94 -17.73
C GLN A 518 12.12 -36.01 -16.53
N THR A 519 10.85 -35.83 -16.12
CA THR A 519 10.49 -35.05 -14.93
C THR A 519 11.12 -35.59 -13.64
N HIS A 520 11.23 -36.91 -13.49
CA HIS A 520 11.91 -37.53 -12.34
C HIS A 520 13.41 -37.26 -12.37
N ILE A 521 14.03 -37.37 -13.55
CA ILE A 521 15.46 -37.10 -13.73
C ILE A 521 15.77 -35.64 -13.40
N ASP A 522 15.01 -34.69 -13.95
CA ASP A 522 15.20 -33.25 -13.73
C ASP A 522 15.03 -32.90 -12.25
N ALA A 523 14.00 -33.46 -11.59
CA ALA A 523 13.74 -33.22 -10.16
C ALA A 523 14.89 -33.73 -9.27
N LEU A 524 15.41 -34.94 -9.54
CA LEU A 524 16.56 -35.48 -8.80
C LEU A 524 17.84 -34.70 -9.07
N GLN A 525 18.12 -34.36 -10.33
CA GLN A 525 19.32 -33.60 -10.69
C GLN A 525 19.35 -32.23 -10.01
N LYS A 526 18.23 -31.50 -10.03
CA LYS A 526 18.06 -30.23 -9.32
C LYS A 526 18.30 -30.42 -7.82
N PHE A 527 17.58 -31.36 -7.20
CA PHE A 527 17.71 -31.62 -5.76
C PHE A 527 19.14 -31.99 -5.34
N TYR A 528 19.82 -32.85 -6.11
CA TYR A 528 21.20 -33.26 -5.80
C TYR A 528 22.21 -32.12 -6.01
N ALA A 529 21.99 -31.24 -7.00
CA ALA A 529 22.83 -30.05 -7.17
C ALA A 529 22.69 -29.11 -5.97
N ASP A 530 21.46 -28.85 -5.53
CA ASP A 530 21.18 -28.02 -4.36
C ASP A 530 21.74 -28.65 -3.07
N LEU A 531 21.63 -29.98 -2.93
CA LEU A 531 22.17 -30.71 -1.77
C LEU A 531 23.70 -30.64 -1.69
N ARG A 532 24.40 -30.76 -2.82
CA ARG A 532 25.87 -30.56 -2.87
C ARG A 532 26.25 -29.15 -2.44
N ASN A 533 25.58 -28.14 -2.98
CA ASN A 533 25.81 -26.75 -2.61
C ASN A 533 25.53 -26.52 -1.10
N PHE A 534 24.46 -27.11 -0.56
CA PHE A 534 24.18 -27.09 0.88
C PHE A 534 25.34 -27.67 1.70
N PHE A 535 25.90 -28.82 1.33
CA PHE A 535 27.06 -29.40 2.02
C PHE A 535 28.31 -28.51 1.93
N GLU A 536 28.58 -27.89 0.79
CA GLU A 536 29.69 -26.94 0.63
C GLU A 536 29.52 -25.72 1.55
N ILE A 537 28.31 -25.17 1.63
CA ILE A 537 27.98 -24.04 2.51
C ILE A 537 28.18 -24.44 3.98
N CYS A 538 27.65 -25.59 4.40
CA CYS A 538 27.80 -26.10 5.76
C CYS A 538 29.27 -26.34 6.12
N THR A 539 30.02 -27.09 5.31
CA THR A 539 31.44 -27.37 5.59
C THR A 539 32.28 -26.10 5.65
N CYS A 540 31.99 -25.12 4.78
CA CYS A 540 32.65 -23.81 4.81
C CYS A 540 32.36 -23.05 6.10
N PHE A 541 31.09 -23.03 6.55
CA PHE A 541 30.68 -22.39 7.80
C PHE A 541 31.39 -23.01 9.02
N PHE A 542 31.37 -24.34 9.16
CA PHE A 542 32.04 -25.03 10.27
C PHE A 542 33.56 -24.78 10.27
N ARG A 543 34.18 -24.71 9.08
CA ARG A 543 35.62 -24.42 8.97
C ARG A 543 35.98 -22.99 9.38
N LYS A 544 35.16 -22.01 9.02
CA LYS A 544 35.46 -20.59 9.20
C LYS A 544 34.98 -20.01 10.53
N HIS A 545 33.96 -20.60 11.13
CA HIS A 545 33.24 -20.03 12.28
C HIS A 545 33.13 -21.01 13.45
N CYS A 546 34.20 -21.76 13.73
CA CYS A 546 34.24 -22.70 14.85
C CYS A 546 34.11 -22.00 16.21
N GLU A 547 34.50 -20.73 16.28
CA GLU A 547 34.39 -19.87 17.47
C GLU A 547 32.95 -19.63 17.94
N LEU A 548 31.93 -19.85 17.09
CA LEU A 548 30.52 -19.71 17.46
C LEU A 548 30.04 -20.81 18.43
N CYS A 549 30.79 -21.90 18.59
CA CYS A 549 30.44 -23.01 19.48
C CYS A 549 31.60 -23.33 20.42
N THR A 550 31.44 -23.01 21.71
CA THR A 550 32.44 -23.29 22.73
C THR A 550 32.42 -24.74 23.23
N ASP A 551 31.34 -25.48 22.97
CA ASP A 551 31.22 -26.90 23.30
C ASP A 551 31.72 -27.76 22.11
N ASN A 552 32.90 -28.36 22.27
CA ASN A 552 33.51 -29.24 21.28
C ASN A 552 32.65 -30.46 20.92
N ARG A 553 31.92 -31.03 21.89
CA ARG A 553 31.07 -32.20 21.63
C ARG A 553 29.87 -31.80 20.78
N LEU A 554 29.24 -30.68 21.13
CA LEU A 554 28.15 -30.11 20.34
C LEU A 554 28.62 -29.75 18.93
N PHE A 555 29.80 -29.15 18.78
CA PHE A 555 30.37 -28.78 17.48
C PHE A 555 30.56 -30.01 16.58
N VAL A 556 31.26 -31.04 17.07
CA VAL A 556 31.49 -32.29 16.32
C VAL A 556 30.16 -32.95 15.98
N TYR A 557 29.27 -33.12 16.95
CA TYR A 557 27.96 -33.72 16.74
C TYR A 557 27.11 -32.95 15.72
N SER A 558 27.16 -31.62 15.75
CA SER A 558 26.49 -30.74 14.79
C SER A 558 27.03 -30.94 13.36
N TYR A 559 28.35 -31.12 13.22
CA TYR A 559 29.00 -31.41 11.94
C TYR A 559 28.51 -32.74 11.34
N TYR A 560 28.46 -33.81 12.13
CA TYR A 560 27.88 -35.09 11.68
C TYR A 560 26.41 -34.94 11.29
N ARG A 561 25.65 -34.10 12.01
CA ARG A 561 24.23 -33.93 11.74
C ARG A 561 23.90 -33.19 10.46
N VAL A 562 24.58 -32.08 10.17
CA VAL A 562 24.34 -31.31 8.93
C VAL A 562 24.74 -32.08 7.68
N LEU A 563 25.69 -33.01 7.78
CA LEU A 563 26.10 -33.91 6.70
C LEU A 563 25.29 -35.22 6.66
N TYR A 564 24.27 -35.37 7.51
CA TYR A 564 23.45 -36.59 7.60
C TYR A 564 24.23 -37.87 7.86
N LEU A 565 25.33 -37.76 8.61
CA LEU A 565 26.18 -38.88 9.02
C LEU A 565 25.79 -39.46 10.40
N ALA A 566 24.86 -38.82 11.11
CA ALA A 566 24.34 -39.34 12.38
C ALA A 566 23.25 -40.42 12.14
N PRO A 567 23.02 -41.33 13.11
CA PRO A 567 21.89 -42.28 13.06
C PRO A 567 20.53 -41.59 12.84
N ALA A 568 19.62 -42.26 12.13
CA ALA A 568 18.30 -41.71 11.76
C ALA A 568 17.46 -41.23 12.97
N GLU A 569 17.63 -41.86 14.13
CA GLU A 569 16.97 -41.53 15.40
C GLU A 569 17.21 -40.07 15.82
N TYR A 570 18.33 -39.47 15.43
CA TYR A 570 18.67 -38.07 15.73
C TYR A 570 17.89 -37.04 14.89
N TYR A 571 17.11 -37.51 13.93
CA TYR A 571 16.28 -36.67 13.08
C TYR A 571 14.78 -36.94 13.25
N THR A 572 14.42 -38.07 13.87
CA THR A 572 13.04 -38.53 14.02
C THR A 572 12.30 -37.83 15.16
N GLY A 573 11.03 -37.49 14.93
CA GLY A 573 10.11 -37.07 16.00
C GLY A 573 10.35 -35.66 16.56
N ILE A 574 11.20 -34.86 15.92
CA ILE A 574 11.52 -33.49 16.35
C ILE A 574 10.28 -32.59 16.19
N ASP A 575 9.66 -32.16 17.29
CA ASP A 575 8.34 -31.50 17.26
C ASP A 575 7.28 -32.31 16.48
N GLN A 576 7.29 -33.64 16.62
CA GLN A 576 6.41 -34.57 15.90
C GLN A 576 6.65 -34.60 14.38
N TRP A 577 7.81 -34.14 13.89
CA TRP A 577 8.19 -34.21 12.48
C TRP A 577 9.72 -34.34 12.26
N PRO A 578 10.19 -35.10 11.26
CA PRO A 578 9.42 -36.00 10.43
C PRO A 578 9.08 -37.28 11.21
N VAL A 579 8.07 -37.98 10.70
CA VAL A 579 7.72 -39.31 11.24
C VAL A 579 8.81 -40.31 10.86
N GLU A 580 8.99 -41.35 11.67
CA GLU A 580 10.08 -42.32 11.52
C GLU A 580 10.16 -42.93 10.11
N THR A 581 9.01 -43.26 9.53
CA THR A 581 8.91 -43.81 8.15
C THR A 581 9.40 -42.83 7.08
N ASP A 582 9.12 -41.53 7.26
CA ASP A 582 9.56 -40.48 6.35
C ASP A 582 11.06 -40.23 6.48
N VAL A 583 11.61 -40.20 7.71
CA VAL A 583 13.04 -39.97 7.96
C VAL A 583 13.89 -41.01 7.23
N MET A 584 13.53 -42.29 7.33
CA MET A 584 14.25 -43.36 6.65
C MET A 584 14.22 -43.24 5.12
N GLN A 585 13.16 -42.65 4.56
CA GLN A 585 13.10 -42.35 3.13
C GLN A 585 13.93 -41.13 2.78
N TYR A 586 13.85 -40.05 3.57
CA TYR A 586 14.62 -38.83 3.34
C TYR A 586 16.12 -39.07 3.43
N MET A 587 16.57 -39.78 4.47
CA MET A 587 17.97 -40.18 4.64
C MET A 587 18.46 -41.03 3.46
N ARG A 588 17.61 -41.91 2.93
CA ARG A 588 17.92 -42.64 1.69
C ARG A 588 18.14 -41.65 0.54
N VAL A 589 17.19 -40.77 0.23
CA VAL A 589 17.33 -39.81 -0.87
C VAL A 589 18.62 -38.98 -0.73
N ILE A 590 18.94 -38.52 0.48
CA ILE A 590 20.16 -37.74 0.75
C ILE A 590 21.42 -38.58 0.52
N SER A 591 21.42 -39.86 0.90
CA SER A 591 22.58 -40.75 0.72
C SER A 591 22.87 -41.14 -0.74
N ASP A 592 22.06 -40.67 -1.71
CA ASP A 592 22.34 -40.82 -3.15
C ASP A 592 23.40 -39.82 -3.67
N VAL A 593 23.76 -38.82 -2.86
CA VAL A 593 24.79 -37.78 -3.11
C VAL A 593 25.97 -38.04 -2.20
#